data_AF-A0A381T5L5-F1
#
_entry.id   AF-A0A381T5L5-F1
#
_cell.length_a   1.000
_cell.length_b   1.000
_cell.length_c   1.000
_cell.angle_alpha   90.00
_cell.angle_beta   90.00
_cell.angle_gamma   90.00
#
_symmetry.space_group_name_H-M   'P 1'
#
loop_
_entity.id
_entity.type
_entity.pdbx_description
1 polymer ?
#
loop_
_entity_poly.entity_id
_entity_poly.type
_entity_poly.pdbx_seq_one_letter_code
_entity_poly.pdbx_strand_id
1 'polypeptide(L)'
;MNLYMVHVGFYDPAVGEGIYESHMNFFVAARDAKEAKSKTLEISEYKDKKMHIDGIKEISTVDGYKIILEKNHQEGGGRVLSYDESKKL
;
A
#
# COMPACT_ATOMS: atom_id res chain seq x y z
N MET A 1 -5.34 -7.11 14.03
CA MET A 1 -5.45 -6.62 12.63
C MET A 1 -4.40 -7.36 11.82
N ASN A 2 -4.72 -7.70 10.58
CA ASN A 2 -3.76 -8.31 9.66
C ASN A 2 -3.30 -7.24 8.66
N LEU A 3 -2.08 -7.41 8.16
CA LEU A 3 -1.53 -6.55 7.12
C LEU A 3 -1.96 -7.08 5.75
N TYR A 4 -2.54 -6.24 4.92
CA TYR A 4 -2.88 -6.56 3.53
C TYR A 4 -2.11 -5.66 2.58
N MET A 5 -1.54 -6.25 1.54
CA MET A 5 -1.07 -5.54 0.35
C MET A 5 -2.17 -5.57 -0.69
N VAL A 6 -2.60 -4.40 -1.16
CA VAL A 6 -3.59 -4.23 -2.20
C VAL A 6 -2.91 -3.64 -3.42
N HIS A 7 -2.76 -4.47 -4.44
CA HIS A 7 -2.16 -4.11 -5.72
C HIS A 7 -3.21 -3.42 -6.59
N VAL A 8 -2.87 -2.24 -7.10
CA VAL A 8 -3.80 -1.41 -7.88
C VAL A 8 -3.15 -0.87 -9.14
N GLY A 9 -3.92 -0.85 -10.23
CA GLY A 9 -3.57 -0.28 -11.52
C GLY A 9 -4.29 1.04 -11.77
N PHE A 10 -3.64 1.95 -12.49
CA PHE A 10 -4.21 3.22 -12.92
C PHE A 10 -3.46 3.82 -14.12
N TYR A 11 -4.12 4.76 -14.79
CA TYR A 11 -3.55 5.52 -15.91
C TYR A 11 -3.43 6.99 -15.52
N ASP A 12 -2.25 7.57 -15.74
CA ASP A 12 -1.99 8.97 -15.45
C ASP A 12 -1.63 9.74 -16.73
N PRO A 13 -2.49 10.66 -17.21
CA PRO A 13 -2.21 11.48 -18.39
C PRO A 13 -0.92 12.31 -18.27
N ALA A 14 -0.46 12.62 -17.06
CA ALA A 14 0.79 13.34 -16.84
C ALA A 14 2.03 12.47 -17.11
N VAL A 15 1.87 11.14 -17.18
CA VAL A 15 2.94 10.18 -17.42
C VAL A 15 2.77 9.56 -18.80
N GLY A 16 3.54 10.04 -19.77
CA GLY A 16 3.52 9.51 -21.13
C GLY A 16 2.12 9.54 -21.77
N GLU A 17 1.34 10.59 -21.50
CA GLU A 17 -0.03 10.77 -22.04
C GLU A 17 -1.01 9.65 -21.62
N GLY A 18 -0.70 8.92 -20.53
CA GLY A 18 -1.55 7.86 -20.01
C GLY A 18 -1.54 6.59 -20.86
N ILE A 19 -0.54 6.40 -21.72
CA ILE A 19 -0.45 5.19 -22.57
C ILE A 19 -0.02 3.93 -21.80
N TYR A 20 0.60 4.11 -20.64
CA TYR A 20 1.08 3.02 -19.80
C TYR A 20 0.23 2.90 -18.55
N GLU A 21 -0.16 1.66 -18.23
CA GLU A 21 -0.75 1.34 -16.94
C GLU A 21 0.32 1.35 -15.85
N SER A 22 0.16 2.25 -14.90
CA SER A 22 1.00 2.32 -13.71
C SER A 22 0.39 1.49 -12.60
N HIS A 23 1.25 0.91 -11.76
CA HIS A 23 0.81 0.10 -10.64
C HIS A 23 1.41 0.59 -9.33
N MET A 24 0.68 0.42 -8.23
CA MET A 24 1.17 0.66 -6.88
C MET A 24 0.59 -0.35 -5.88
N ASN A 25 1.11 -0.29 -4.65
CA ASN A 25 0.65 -1.14 -3.57
C ASN A 25 0.22 -0.28 -2.38
N PHE A 26 -1.03 -0.42 -1.95
CA PHE A 26 -1.47 0.08 -0.66
C PHE A 26 -1.27 -0.98 0.42
N PHE A 27 -0.73 -0.59 1.56
CA PHE A 27 -0.65 -1.44 2.74
C PHE A 27 -1.72 -1.03 3.74
N VAL A 28 -2.64 -1.96 4.04
CA VAL A 28 -3.84 -1.68 4.83
C VAL A 28 -3.94 -2.65 6.00
N ALA A 29 -4.14 -2.12 7.20
CA ALA A 29 -4.51 -2.90 8.36
C ALA A 29 -6.03 -3.18 8.36
N ALA A 30 -6.43 -4.46 8.33
CA ALA A 30 -7.84 -4.86 8.27
C ALA A 30 -8.09 -6.20 9.01
N ARG A 31 -9.36 -6.50 9.34
CA ARG A 31 -9.72 -7.80 9.93
C ARG A 31 -9.74 -8.92 8.90
N ASP A 32 -10.15 -8.61 7.68
CA ASP A 32 -10.27 -9.55 6.56
C ASP A 32 -10.04 -8.83 5.22
N ALA A 33 -9.97 -9.60 4.13
CA ALA A 33 -9.77 -9.07 2.78
C ALA A 33 -10.92 -8.15 2.31
N LYS A 34 -12.14 -8.34 2.83
CA LYS A 34 -13.30 -7.50 2.48
C LYS A 34 -13.14 -6.12 3.10
N GLU A 35 -12.75 -6.04 4.36
CA GLU A 35 -12.43 -4.77 5.03
C GLU A 35 -11.21 -4.09 4.39
N ALA A 36 -10.18 -4.85 3.99
CA ALA A 36 -9.03 -4.31 3.27
C ALA A 36 -9.45 -3.65 1.94
N LYS A 37 -10.30 -4.32 1.17
CA LYS A 37 -10.89 -3.75 -0.06
C LYS A 37 -11.67 -2.48 0.25
N SER A 38 -12.61 -2.51 1.20
CA SER A 38 -13.43 -1.34 1.53
C SER A 38 -12.58 -0.15 1.96
N LYS A 39 -11.57 -0.36 2.80
CA LYS A 39 -10.64 0.71 3.21
C LYS A 39 -9.85 1.29 2.04
N THR A 40 -9.41 0.44 1.11
CA THR A 40 -8.68 0.89 -0.09
C THR A 40 -9.54 1.78 -0.98
N LEU A 41 -10.81 1.42 -1.18
CA LEU A 41 -11.77 2.21 -1.97
C LEU A 41 -12.01 3.61 -1.37
N GLU A 42 -11.77 3.80 -0.08
CA GLU A 42 -11.94 5.09 0.61
C GLU A 42 -10.69 5.97 0.58
N ILE A 43 -9.54 5.48 0.11
CA ILE A 43 -8.30 6.27 -0.02
C ILE A 43 -8.54 7.35 -1.09
N SER A 44 -8.23 8.61 -0.77
CA SER A 44 -8.41 9.74 -1.71
C SER A 44 -7.65 9.51 -3.01
N GLU A 45 -6.37 9.12 -2.93
CA GLU A 45 -5.55 8.85 -4.10
C GLU A 45 -6.15 7.75 -4.99
N TYR A 46 -6.75 6.70 -4.40
CA TYR A 46 -7.43 5.64 -5.14
C TYR A 46 -8.59 6.20 -5.99
N LYS A 47 -9.42 7.07 -5.38
CA LYS A 47 -10.55 7.72 -6.05
C LYS A 47 -10.08 8.70 -7.12
N ASP A 48 -9.12 9.56 -6.78
CA ASP A 48 -8.64 10.66 -7.61
C ASP A 48 -7.99 10.14 -8.91
N LYS A 49 -7.20 9.06 -8.80
CA LYS A 49 -6.56 8.40 -9.95
C LYS A 49 -7.42 7.34 -10.61
N LYS A 50 -8.68 7.17 -10.19
CA LYS A 50 -9.63 6.18 -10.73
C LYS A 50 -9.02 4.77 -10.81
N MET A 51 -8.36 4.37 -9.73
CA MET A 51 -7.64 3.11 -9.70
C MET A 51 -8.60 1.91 -9.72
N HIS A 52 -8.08 0.75 -10.11
CA HIS A 52 -8.73 -0.54 -9.97
C HIS A 52 -7.84 -1.49 -9.15
N ILE A 53 -8.45 -2.50 -8.52
CA ILE A 53 -7.72 -3.50 -7.72
C ILE A 53 -7.45 -4.72 -8.58
N ASP A 54 -6.18 -5.07 -8.73
CA ASP A 54 -5.72 -6.26 -9.44
C ASP A 54 -5.52 -7.46 -8.52
N GLY A 55 -5.18 -7.20 -7.24
CA GLY A 55 -4.93 -8.24 -6.28
C GLY A 55 -4.92 -7.78 -4.84
N ILE A 56 -5.29 -8.68 -3.93
CA ILE A 56 -5.21 -8.48 -2.48
C ILE A 56 -4.48 -9.68 -1.89
N LYS A 57 -3.43 -9.43 -1.11
CA LYS A 57 -2.65 -10.45 -0.42
C LYS A 57 -2.53 -10.10 1.06
N GLU A 58 -2.91 -11.02 1.93
CA GLU A 58 -2.54 -10.96 3.34
C GLU A 58 -1.04 -11.23 3.50
N ILE A 59 -0.35 -10.36 4.22
CA ILE A 59 1.04 -10.55 4.61
C ILE A 59 1.05 -10.92 6.10
N SER A 60 1.05 -12.22 6.37
CA SER A 60 1.11 -12.76 7.73
C SER A 60 2.54 -13.12 8.15
N THR A 61 3.44 -13.34 7.18
CA THR A 61 4.85 -13.68 7.42
C THR A 61 5.78 -13.06 6.35
N VAL A 62 7.00 -12.73 6.74
CA VAL A 62 8.10 -12.27 5.86
C VAL A 62 9.40 -12.86 6.37
N ASP A 63 10.16 -13.55 5.52
CA ASP A 63 11.46 -14.16 5.85
C ASP A 63 11.44 -15.02 7.14
N GLY A 64 10.34 -15.75 7.36
CA GLY A 64 10.15 -16.58 8.56
C GLY A 64 9.68 -15.83 9.81
N TYR A 65 9.59 -14.50 9.76
CA TYR A 65 9.05 -13.68 10.84
C TYR A 65 7.53 -13.54 10.72
N LYS A 66 6.84 -13.61 11.85
CA LYS A 66 5.41 -13.33 11.95
C LYS A 66 5.17 -11.82 12.01
N ILE A 67 4.21 -11.33 11.24
CA ILE A 67 3.75 -9.94 11.34
C ILE A 67 2.71 -9.82 12.45
N ILE A 68 2.91 -8.85 13.34
CA ILE A 68 1.97 -8.47 14.39
C ILE A 68 1.74 -6.96 14.27
N LEU A 69 0.50 -6.55 14.03
CA LEU A 69 0.10 -5.15 14.00
C LEU A 69 -0.44 -4.75 15.37
N GLU A 70 0.27 -3.85 16.04
CA GLU A 70 -0.17 -3.20 17.25
C GLU A 70 -0.61 -1.76 16.94
N LYS A 71 -1.76 -1.35 17.49
CA LYS A 71 -2.29 -0.01 17.27
C LYS A 71 -1.53 0.99 18.14
N ASN A 72 -0.66 1.79 17.53
CA ASN A 72 -0.02 2.91 18.21
C ASN A 72 -0.95 4.14 18.23
N HIS A 73 -0.99 4.84 19.37
CA HIS A 73 -1.79 6.06 19.57
C HIS A 73 -0.93 7.33 19.47
N GLN A 74 0.38 7.19 19.27
CA GLN A 74 1.29 8.31 19.03
C GLN A 74 1.52 8.52 17.53
N GLU A 75 1.47 9.77 17.09
CA GLU A 75 1.86 10.18 15.74
C GLU A 75 3.39 10.21 15.64
N GLY A 76 3.97 9.07 15.31
CA GLY A 76 5.39 8.94 14.98
C GLY A 76 5.52 8.01 13.79
N GLY A 77 5.80 8.56 12.62
CA GLY A 77 6.15 7.77 11.44
C GLY A 77 7.45 7.00 11.66
N GLY A 78 7.64 5.91 10.92
CA GLY A 78 8.94 5.25 10.85
C GLY A 78 10.01 6.16 10.23
N ARG A 79 11.29 5.85 10.46
CA ARG A 79 12.39 6.57 9.81
C ARG A 79 12.35 6.31 8.30
N VAL A 80 12.31 7.38 7.51
CA VAL A 80 12.54 7.32 6.05
C VAL A 80 14.04 7.50 5.81
N LEU A 81 14.66 6.58 5.10
CA LEU A 81 16.03 6.72 4.63
C LEU A 81 16.02 7.32 3.22
N SER A 82 16.71 8.43 3.04
CA SER A 82 16.94 9.01 1.71
C SER A 82 17.76 8.08 0.82
N TYR A 83 17.82 8.41 -0.47
CA TYR A 83 18.67 7.69 -1.43
C TYR A 83 20.15 7.67 -0.97
N ASP A 84 20.67 8.83 -0.55
CA ASP A 84 22.06 8.95 -0.12
C ASP A 84 22.36 8.25 1.19
N GLU A 85 21.42 8.24 2.14
CA GLU A 85 21.55 7.45 3.38
C GLU A 85 21.54 5.96 3.07
N SER A 86 20.61 5.51 2.22
CA SER A 86 20.47 4.10 1.86
C SER A 86 21.70 3.57 1.12
N LYS A 87 22.34 4.38 0.28
CA LYS A 87 23.55 4.01 -0.47
C LYS A 87 24.78 3.81 0.44
N LYS A 88 24.77 4.38 1.65
CA LYS A 88 25.89 4.35 2.61
C LYS A 88 25.76 3.23 3.66
N LEU A 89 24.66 2.49 3.67
CA LEU A 89 24.48 1.29 4.48
C LEU A 89 25.31 0.13 3.91
#